data_AF-A0A970EFH5-F1
#
_entry.id   AF-A0A970EFH5-F1
#
_cell.length_a   1.000
_cell.length_b   1.000
_cell.length_c   1.000
_cell.angle_alpha   90.00
_cell.angle_beta   90.00
_cell.angle_gamma   90.00
#
_symmetry.space_group_name_H-M   'P 1'
#
loop_
_entity.id
_entity.type
_entity.pdbx_description
1 polymer ?
#
loop_
_entity_poly.entity_id
_entity_poly.type
_entity_poly.pdbx_seq_one_letter_code
_entity_poly.pdbx_strand_id
1 'polypeptide(L)' 'MIILIAIVIGILCGLLTDFNIPPQYTQYMAVAILAALDSIFGGLVGSLQKNFKLDVFIFGLVTN' A
#
# COMPACT_ATOMS: atom_id res chain seq x y z
N MET A 1 -10.80 5.42 -13.96
CA MET A 1 -9.65 5.92 -14.75
C MET A 1 -8.49 6.35 -13.87
N ILE A 2 -8.69 7.23 -12.87
CA ILE A 2 -7.64 7.68 -11.93
C ILE A 2 -6.88 6.51 -11.25
N ILE A 3 -7.59 5.48 -10.76
CA ILE A 3 -6.98 4.35 -10.04
C ILE A 3 -6.02 3.55 -10.92
N LEU A 4 -6.39 3.34 -12.18
CA LEU A 4 -5.58 2.63 -13.17
C LEU A 4 -4.29 3.39 -13.46
N ILE A 5 -4.37 4.72 -13.56
CA ILE A 5 -3.21 5.60 -13.73
C ILE A 5 -2.31 5.55 -12.50
N ALA A 6 -2.87 5.60 -11.29
CA ALA A 6 -2.10 5.51 -10.04
C ALA A 6 -1.34 4.19 -9.91
N ILE A 7 -1.97 3.06 -10.28
CA ILE A 7 -1.33 1.74 -10.28
C ILE A 7 -0.16 1.71 -11.28
N VAL A 8 -0.37 2.20 -12.51
CA VAL A 8 0.68 2.24 -13.54
C VAL A 8 1.85 3.11 -13.08
N ILE A 9 1.59 4.28 -12.49
CA ILE A 9 2.63 5.16 -11.94
C ILE A 9 3.39 4.46 -10.80
N GLY A 10 2.70 3.80 -9.87
CA GLY A 10 3.35 3.08 -8.77
C GLY A 10 4.28 1.96 -9.26
N ILE A 11 3.83 1.17 -10.26
CA ILE A 11 4.64 0.12 -10.87
C ILE A 11 5.86 0.71 -11.57
N LEU A 12 5.69 1.78 -12.36
CA LEU A 12 6.79 2.44 -13.06
C LEU A 12 7.81 3.02 -12.08
N CYS A 13 7.36 3.69 -11.01
CA CYS A 13 8.24 4.17 -9.96
C CYS A 13 9.03 3.01 -9.32
N GLY A 14 8.38 1.90 -8.99
CA GLY A 14 9.05 0.72 -8.44
C GLY A 14 10.11 0.13 -9.38
N LEU A 15 9.81 0.02 -10.68
CA LEU A 15 10.74 -0.53 -11.67
C LEU A 15 11.93 0.40 -11.97
N LEU A 16 11.71 1.71 -11.98
CA LEU A 16 12.75 2.71 -12.28
C LEU A 16 13.66 2.96 -11.07
N THR A 17 13.26 2.51 -9.88
CA THR A 17 14.05 2.67 -8.68
C THR A 17 14.97 1.46 -8.50
N ASP A 18 16.26 1.62 -8.81
CA ASP A 18 17.32 0.64 -8.50
C ASP A 18 17.64 0.59 -6.99
N PHE A 19 16.61 0.45 -6.15
CA PHE A 19 16.79 0.32 -4.70
C PHE A 19 17.11 -1.13 -4.36
N ASN A 20 18.39 -1.40 -4.10
CA ASN A 20 18.81 -2.70 -3.60
C ASN A 20 18.59 -2.74 -2.08
N ILE A 21 17.61 -3.52 -1.62
CA ILE A 21 17.34 -3.69 -0.19
C ILE A 21 18.42 -4.59 0.41
N PRO A 22 19.20 -4.11 1.40
CA PRO A 22 20.18 -4.94 2.08
C PRO A 22 19.52 -6.16 2.75
N PRO A 23 20.19 -7.32 2.83
CA PRO A 23 19.59 -8.56 3.36
C PRO A 23 18.98 -8.42 4.77
N GLN A 24 19.52 -7.51 5.59
CA GLN A 24 19.05 -7.23 6.94
C GLN A 24 17.67 -6.57 6.96
N TYR A 25 17.30 -5.85 5.89
CA TYR A 25 16.03 -5.14 5.79
C TYR A 25 14.95 -5.91 5.01
N THR A 26 15.29 -7.07 4.45
CA THR A 26 14.35 -7.92 3.69
C THR A 26 13.10 -8.28 4.51
N GLN A 27 13.27 -8.59 5.80
CA GLN A 27 12.14 -8.91 6.68
C GLN A 27 11.23 -7.70 6.93
N TYR A 28 11.81 -6.52 7.12
CA TYR A 28 11.04 -5.28 7.28
C TYR A 28 10.27 -4.91 6.01
N MET A 29 10.86 -5.17 4.84
CA MET A 29 10.19 -4.96 3.55
C MET A 29 8.96 -5.87 3.39
N ALA A 30 9.08 -7.14 3.78
CA ALA A 30 7.94 -8.07 3.77
C ALA A 30 6.81 -7.61 4.71
N VAL A 31 7.14 -7.10 5.91
CA VAL A 31 6.15 -6.54 6.84
C VAL A 31 5.48 -5.30 6.25
N ALA A 32 6.24 -4.40 5.61
CA ALA A 32 5.69 -3.21 4.97
C ALA A 32 4.72 -3.55 3.82
N ILE A 33 5.03 -4.57 3.00
CA ILE A 33 4.09 -5.06 1.97
C ILE A 33 2.83 -5.62 2.63
N LEU A 34 2.98 -6.43 3.68
CA LEU A 34 1.85 -7.04 4.38
C LEU A 34 0.93 -5.99 4.99
N ALA A 35 1.48 -4.94 5.58
CA ALA A 35 0.71 -3.87 6.20
C ALA A 35 0.02 -2.94 5.18
N ALA A 36 0.67 -2.69 4.04
CA ALA A 36 0.03 -2.04 2.90
C ALA A 36 -1.16 -2.87 2.36
N LEU A 37 -1.00 -4.19 2.25
CA LEU A 37 -2.08 -5.10 1.86
C LEU A 37 -3.23 -5.11 2.89
N ASP A 38 -2.93 -5.16 4.18
CA ASP A 38 -3.92 -5.12 5.25
C ASP A 38 -4.79 -3.85 5.16
N SER A 39 -4.16 -2.69 4.92
CA SER A 39 -4.86 -1.42 4.72
C SER A 39 -5.75 -1.42 3.47
N ILE A 40 -5.29 -2.00 2.36
CA ILE A 40 -6.09 -2.14 1.12
C ILE A 40 -7.33 -3.01 1.37
N PHE A 41 -7.18 -4.16 2.02
CA PHE A 41 -8.30 -5.03 2.34
C PHE A 41 -9.26 -4.39 3.35
N GLY A 42 -8.74 -3.72 4.39
CA GLY A 42 -9.55 -2.96 5.34
C GLY A 42 -10.36 -1.84 4.66
N GLY A 43 -9.74 -1.13 3.71
CA GLY A 43 -10.43 -0.13 2.89
C GLY A 43 -11.53 -0.72 2.01
N LEU A 44 -11.26 -1.88 1.38
CA LEU A 44 -12.24 -2.59 0.55
C LEU A 44 -13.45 -3.05 1.37
N VAL A 45 -13.21 -3.68 2.53
CA VAL A 45 -14.27 -4.13 3.45
C VAL A 45 -15.07 -2.94 3.99
N GLY A 46 -14.41 -1.86 4.39
CA GLY A 46 -15.08 -0.63 4.85
C GLY A 46 -15.95 0.01 3.75
N SER A 47 -15.49 -0.03 2.50
CA SER A 47 -16.26 0.44 1.34
C SER A 47 -17.50 -0.42 1.08
N LEU A 48 -17.38 -1.74 1.17
CA LEU A 48 -18.51 -2.67 1.02
C LEU A 48 -19.56 -2.47 2.13
N GLN A 49 -19.12 -2.19 3.36
CA GLN A 49 -19.98 -1.96 4.51
C GLN A 49 -20.56 -0.54 4.59
N LYS A 50 -20.31 0.33 3.60
CA LYS A 50 -20.69 1.76 3.61
C LYS A 50 -20.22 2.54 4.85
N ASN A 51 -19.19 2.07 5.54
CA ASN A 51 -18.60 2.68 6.74
C ASN A 51 -17.14 3.12 6.47
N PHE A 52 -16.80 3.36 5.20
CA PHE A 52 -15.47 3.77 4.79
C PHE A 52 -15.13 5.15 5.35
N LYS A 53 -14.03 5.23 6.10
CA LYS A 53 -13.46 6.48 6.63
C LYS A 53 -12.11 6.72 5.97
N LEU A 54 -12.06 7.73 5.10
CA LEU A 54 -10.87 8.06 4.32
C LEU A 54 -9.67 8.41 5.21
N ASP A 55 -9.90 9.14 6.31
CA ASP A 55 -8.84 9.49 7.26
C ASP A 55 -8.20 8.24 7.87
N VAL A 56 -9.03 7.30 8.34
CA VAL A 56 -8.55 6.04 8.93
C VAL A 56 -7.78 5.21 7.90
N PHE A 57 -8.22 5.19 6.65
CA PHE A 57 -7.53 4.49 5.57
C PHE A 57 -6.15 5.11 5.27
N ILE A 58 -6.06 6.43 5.16
CA ILE A 58 -4.78 7.10 4.88
C ILE A 58 -3.80 6.96 6.04
N PHE A 59 -4.26 7.15 7.28
CA PHE A 59 -3.41 6.91 8.45
C PHE A 59 -2.96 5.45 8.52
N GLY A 60 -3.87 4.49 8.37
CA GLY A 60 -3.55 3.07 8.37
C GLY A 60 -2.52 2.68 7.30
N LEU A 61 -2.66 3.18 6.07
CA LEU A 61 -1.73 2.88 4.97
C LEU A 61 -0.29 3.35 5.23
N VAL A 62 -0.11 4.41 6.04
CA VAL A 62 1.20 4.99 6.33
C VAL A 62 1.81 4.47 7.64
N THR A 63 0.97 4.11 8.62
CA THR A 63 1.43 3.75 9.97
C THR A 63 1.46 2.25 10.27
N ASN A 64 0.69 1.44 9.54
CA ASN A 64 0.69 -0.01 9.66
C ASN A 64 1.94 -0.56 8.96
#